data_AF-A0A1H8F613-F1
#
_entry.id   AF-A0A1H8F613-F1
#
_cell.length_a   1.000
_cell.length_b   1.000
_cell.length_c   1.000
_cell.angle_alpha   90.00
_cell.angle_beta   90.00
_cell.angle_gamma   90.00
#
_symmetry.space_group_name_H-M   'P 1'
#
loop_
_entity.id
_entity.type
_entity.pdbx_description
1 polymer ?
#
loop_
_entity_poly.entity_id
_entity_poly.type
_entity_poly.pdbx_seq_one_letter_code
_entity_poly.pdbx_strand_id
1 'polypeptide(L)'
;MHPTELVKLTRLMQRTQGSSDIRIGLIDGPVATSHTDLTNGHLQEISGNNGASCTRNNSNACLHGTFIAGVLAARRTSPAPAICPDCTLLIRPIFSESTSGREHMPSATPQELAGAIFDCINAGARVINLSLALAQPSTREEKLLDEAFNRALSRGVLIAAAAGNQGMLGSSVITRHPWVIPVVACDLRGYPINESNLGSTIGTRGLSAPGDNITGLGAEGQILTMGGTSVAVPFVTGAIALLWSQFPDATAAQIKLALMSQPQNFQQVTTRQTGGGRVQFHLPRRGSVVPPLLDAESAWQILSTVNTRRQTA
;
A
#
# COMPACT_ATOMS: atom_id res chain seq x y z
N MET A 1 5.16 -6.60 21.13
CA MET A 1 5.82 -6.20 19.86
C MET A 1 4.94 -5.18 19.20
N HIS A 2 5.48 -4.03 18.82
CA HIS A 2 4.72 -2.99 18.13
C HIS A 2 4.49 -3.37 16.65
N PRO A 3 3.36 -2.99 15.99
CA PRO A 3 3.12 -3.30 14.58
C PRO A 3 4.30 -2.97 13.65
N THR A 4 4.92 -1.81 13.80
CA THR A 4 6.07 -1.38 12.98
C THR A 4 7.35 -2.17 13.28
N GLU A 5 7.50 -2.73 14.49
CA GLU A 5 8.64 -3.60 14.83
C GLU A 5 8.50 -4.96 14.17
N LEU A 6 7.27 -5.52 14.13
CA LEU A 6 6.98 -6.81 13.50
C LEU A 6 7.46 -6.84 12.05
N VAL A 7 7.24 -5.76 11.31
CA VAL A 7 7.67 -5.61 9.90
C VAL A 7 9.01 -4.89 9.72
N LYS A 8 9.76 -4.71 10.81
CA LYS A 8 11.08 -4.06 10.85
C LYS A 8 11.10 -2.66 10.23
N LEU A 9 9.97 -1.97 10.27
CA LEU A 9 9.78 -0.64 9.69
C LEU A 9 10.36 0.46 10.58
N THR A 10 10.44 0.24 11.89
CA THR A 10 10.96 1.20 12.88
C THR A 10 12.32 1.78 12.49
N ARG A 11 13.25 0.95 12.02
CA ARG A 11 14.58 1.43 11.61
C ARG A 11 14.54 2.27 10.34
N LEU A 12 13.66 1.95 9.40
CA LEU A 12 13.49 2.77 8.19
C LEU A 12 12.85 4.12 8.53
N MET A 13 11.86 4.12 9.42
CA MET A 13 11.27 5.35 9.97
C MET A 13 12.31 6.21 10.70
N GLN A 14 13.27 5.61 11.42
CA GLN A 14 14.37 6.37 12.04
C GLN A 14 15.33 7.01 11.03
N ARG A 15 15.45 6.45 9.81
CA ARG A 15 16.36 6.97 8.77
C ARG A 15 15.77 8.14 7.98
N THR A 16 14.44 8.19 7.82
CA THR A 16 13.76 9.25 7.07
C THR A 16 12.30 9.39 7.49
N GLN A 17 11.77 10.60 7.35
CA GLN A 17 10.35 10.93 7.49
C GLN A 17 9.59 10.89 6.16
N GLY A 18 10.29 10.71 5.04
CA GLY A 18 9.76 10.84 3.70
C GLY A 18 10.44 11.94 2.90
N SER A 19 9.89 12.20 1.72
CA SER A 19 10.19 13.36 0.90
C SER A 19 8.90 13.76 0.19
N SER A 20 8.64 15.05 0.09
CA SER A 20 7.44 15.59 -0.55
C SER A 20 7.39 15.27 -2.05
N ASP A 21 8.53 14.93 -2.66
CA ASP A 21 8.61 14.46 -4.04
C ASP A 21 8.02 13.05 -4.23
N ILE A 22 7.95 12.25 -3.16
CA ILE A 22 7.34 10.93 -3.17
C ILE A 22 5.85 11.08 -2.90
N ARG A 23 5.06 10.89 -3.96
CA ARG A 23 3.60 10.98 -3.92
C ARG A 23 2.95 9.60 -3.73
N ILE A 24 2.13 9.45 -2.70
CA ILE A 24 1.33 8.26 -2.41
C ILE A 24 -0.12 8.54 -2.82
N GLY A 25 -0.69 7.78 -3.76
CA GLY A 25 -2.11 7.84 -4.11
C GLY A 25 -2.96 7.03 -3.14
N LEU A 26 -3.85 7.66 -2.40
CA LEU A 26 -4.85 6.99 -1.55
C LEU A 26 -6.20 6.96 -2.26
N ILE A 27 -6.59 5.78 -2.74
CA ILE A 27 -7.92 5.54 -3.32
C ILE A 27 -8.77 4.86 -2.25
N ASP A 28 -9.62 5.64 -1.57
CA ASP A 28 -10.42 5.22 -0.41
C ASP A 28 -11.69 6.09 -0.25
N GLY A 29 -12.23 6.25 0.96
CA GLY A 29 -13.20 7.29 1.28
C GLY A 29 -12.55 8.67 1.45
N PRO A 30 -13.37 9.71 1.65
CA PRO A 30 -12.87 11.06 1.90
C PRO A 30 -12.09 11.11 3.23
N VAL A 31 -11.25 12.13 3.39
CA VAL A 31 -10.38 12.28 4.57
C VAL A 31 -10.78 13.53 5.32
N ALA A 32 -10.78 13.46 6.66
CA ALA A 32 -10.90 14.64 7.53
C ALA A 32 -9.59 15.44 7.50
N THR A 33 -9.33 16.17 6.41
CA THR A 33 -8.08 16.91 6.17
C THR A 33 -7.84 18.06 7.15
N SER A 34 -8.88 18.52 7.84
CA SER A 34 -8.81 19.50 8.93
C SER A 34 -8.36 18.92 10.28
N HIS A 35 -8.17 17.60 10.39
CA HIS A 35 -7.70 16.95 11.61
C HIS A 35 -6.30 17.46 11.99
N THR A 36 -6.11 17.85 13.25
CA THR A 36 -4.89 18.54 13.73
C THR A 36 -3.60 17.74 13.53
N ASP A 37 -3.66 16.42 13.58
CA ASP A 37 -2.52 15.54 13.29
C ASP A 37 -2.27 15.27 11.80
N LEU A 38 -3.18 15.70 10.91
CA LEU A 38 -3.08 15.59 9.46
C LEU A 38 -2.76 16.95 8.79
N THR A 39 -2.77 18.07 9.52
CA THR A 39 -2.41 19.40 8.99
C THR A 39 -0.90 19.61 8.94
N ASN A 40 -0.19 18.78 8.17
CA ASN A 40 1.26 18.89 7.94
C ASN A 40 1.63 19.52 6.58
N GLY A 41 0.64 19.90 5.76
CA GLY A 41 0.87 20.55 4.46
C GLY A 41 1.20 19.60 3.31
N HIS A 42 1.11 18.28 3.52
CA HIS A 42 1.46 17.27 2.51
C HIS A 42 0.25 16.53 1.92
N LEU A 43 -0.96 16.94 2.27
CA LEU A 43 -2.20 16.40 1.70
C LEU A 43 -2.59 17.18 0.45
N GLN A 44 -2.89 16.48 -0.63
CA GLN A 44 -3.39 17.07 -1.87
C GLN A 44 -4.60 16.29 -2.35
N GLU A 45 -5.68 17.01 -2.62
CA GLU A 45 -6.92 16.41 -3.12
C GLU A 45 -6.87 16.27 -4.64
N ILE A 46 -7.22 15.10 -5.15
CA ILE A 46 -7.48 14.90 -6.57
C ILE A 46 -9.00 14.91 -6.76
N SER A 47 -9.48 15.85 -7.57
CA SER A 47 -10.90 15.96 -7.92
C SER A 47 -11.42 14.65 -8.50
N GLY A 48 -12.61 14.25 -8.07
CA GLY A 48 -13.31 13.07 -8.55
C GLY A 48 -14.82 13.28 -8.55
N ASN A 49 -15.56 12.22 -8.87
CA ASN A 49 -17.04 12.25 -8.82
C ASN A 49 -17.58 12.41 -7.39
N ASN A 50 -16.78 12.07 -6.38
CA ASN A 50 -17.08 12.30 -4.96
C ASN A 50 -16.27 13.51 -4.44
N GLY A 51 -16.85 14.26 -3.51
CA GLY A 51 -16.13 15.33 -2.80
C GLY A 51 -14.92 14.78 -2.05
N ALA A 52 -13.81 15.50 -2.09
CA ALA A 52 -12.54 15.05 -1.52
C ALA A 52 -12.44 15.18 0.01
N SER A 53 -13.11 16.19 0.55
CA SER A 53 -13.17 16.45 1.98
C SER A 53 -14.31 15.67 2.64
N CYS A 54 -14.02 15.12 3.82
CA CYS A 54 -15.03 14.48 4.66
C CYS A 54 -16.06 15.50 5.14
N THR A 55 -17.33 15.28 4.81
CA THR A 55 -18.45 16.12 5.27
C THR A 55 -19.27 15.44 6.36
N ARG A 56 -19.09 14.12 6.54
CA ARG A 56 -19.78 13.28 7.52
C ARG A 56 -18.77 12.43 8.27
N ASN A 57 -18.26 13.00 9.36
CA ASN A 57 -17.21 12.40 10.21
C ASN A 57 -17.54 11.00 10.76
N ASN A 58 -18.82 10.65 10.89
CA ASN A 58 -19.27 9.35 11.37
C ASN A 58 -19.55 8.33 10.25
N SER A 59 -19.38 8.71 8.98
CA SER A 59 -19.57 7.79 7.87
C SER A 59 -18.43 6.77 7.83
N ASN A 60 -18.74 5.52 7.49
CA ASN A 60 -17.71 4.47 7.37
C ASN A 60 -16.63 4.84 6.34
N ALA A 61 -17.01 5.52 5.25
CA ALA A 61 -16.08 6.00 4.23
C ALA A 61 -15.09 7.01 4.81
N CYS A 62 -15.56 8.02 5.54
CA CYS A 62 -14.69 9.04 6.13
C CYS A 62 -13.82 8.47 7.26
N LEU A 63 -14.38 7.63 8.13
CA LEU A 63 -13.62 6.99 9.21
C LEU A 63 -12.50 6.12 8.66
N HIS A 64 -12.78 5.32 7.62
CA HIS A 64 -11.78 4.45 7.00
C HIS A 64 -10.72 5.28 6.24
N GLY A 65 -11.13 6.23 5.40
CA GLY A 65 -10.20 7.10 4.67
C GLY A 65 -9.27 7.88 5.61
N THR A 66 -9.81 8.47 6.67
CA THR A 66 -9.04 9.20 7.68
C THR A 66 -8.10 8.28 8.46
N PHE A 67 -8.54 7.08 8.80
CA PHE A 67 -7.71 6.10 9.50
C PHE A 67 -6.48 5.73 8.65
N ILE A 68 -6.69 5.38 7.37
CA ILE A 68 -5.60 5.00 6.46
C ILE A 68 -4.67 6.20 6.18
N ALA A 69 -5.23 7.40 5.99
CA ALA A 69 -4.44 8.62 5.86
C ALA A 69 -3.60 8.90 7.11
N GLY A 70 -4.14 8.62 8.30
CA GLY A 70 -3.45 8.72 9.58
C GLY A 70 -2.21 7.83 9.65
N VAL A 71 -2.35 6.55 9.30
CA VAL A 71 -1.23 5.59 9.28
C VAL A 71 -0.10 6.03 8.34
N LEU A 72 -0.44 6.70 7.23
CA LEU A 72 0.53 7.13 6.23
C LEU A 72 1.16 8.49 6.51
N ALA A 73 0.35 9.49 6.88
CA ALA A 73 0.72 10.90 6.83
C ALA A 73 0.49 11.71 8.13
N ALA A 74 -0.07 11.14 9.19
CA ALA A 74 -0.15 11.85 10.46
C ALA A 74 1.21 12.29 11.01
N ARG A 75 1.24 13.32 11.86
CA ARG A 75 2.48 13.68 12.57
C ARG A 75 2.97 12.50 13.42
N ARG A 76 4.29 12.28 13.47
CA ARG A 76 4.90 11.24 14.32
C ARG A 76 4.72 11.44 15.81
N THR A 77 4.42 12.67 16.24
CA THR A 77 4.10 13.00 17.62
C THR A 77 2.64 12.71 17.99
N SER A 78 1.80 12.32 17.02
CA SER A 78 0.42 11.92 17.30
C SER A 78 0.36 10.60 18.06
N PRO A 79 -0.78 10.26 18.69
CA PRO A 79 -0.96 8.96 19.34
C PRO A 79 -0.92 7.76 18.37
N ALA A 80 -1.00 8.00 17.06
CA ALA A 80 -0.85 7.00 16.01
C ALA A 80 0.24 7.46 15.01
N PRO A 81 1.54 7.27 15.35
CA PRO A 81 2.64 7.82 14.56
C PRO A 81 2.65 7.28 13.13
N ALA A 82 2.65 8.19 12.15
CA ALA A 82 2.62 7.78 10.77
C ALA A 82 3.96 7.27 10.25
N ILE A 83 3.86 6.49 9.17
CA ILE A 83 5.00 5.87 8.51
C ILE A 83 5.79 6.92 7.72
N CYS A 84 5.13 7.67 6.82
CA CYS A 84 5.75 8.66 5.93
C CYS A 84 5.12 10.05 6.03
N PRO A 85 5.26 10.76 7.17
CA PRO A 85 4.66 12.09 7.37
C PRO A 85 5.11 13.15 6.36
N ASP A 86 6.32 13.06 5.80
CA ASP A 86 6.84 14.06 4.86
C ASP A 86 6.61 13.66 3.39
N CYS A 87 5.97 12.52 3.12
CA CYS A 87 5.50 12.16 1.79
C CYS A 87 4.26 12.97 1.41
N THR A 88 4.09 13.27 0.12
CA THR A 88 2.83 13.87 -0.37
C THR A 88 1.75 12.79 -0.48
N LEU A 89 0.63 12.93 0.24
CA LEU A 89 -0.52 12.03 0.14
C LEU A 89 -1.59 12.62 -0.79
N LEU A 90 -1.75 12.00 -1.96
CA LEU A 90 -2.77 12.34 -2.94
C LEU A 90 -4.09 11.63 -2.58
N ILE A 91 -5.09 12.36 -2.12
CA ILE A 91 -6.38 11.82 -1.70
C ILE A 91 -7.31 11.78 -2.91
N ARG A 92 -7.72 10.59 -3.33
CA ARG A 92 -8.68 10.37 -4.41
C ARG A 92 -9.86 9.52 -3.93
N PRO A 93 -10.91 10.13 -3.36
CA PRO A 93 -12.01 9.36 -2.83
C PRO A 93 -12.82 8.69 -3.93
N ILE A 94 -13.18 7.44 -3.69
CA ILE A 94 -14.03 6.61 -4.55
C ILE A 94 -15.32 6.19 -3.85
N PHE A 95 -15.32 6.24 -2.52
CA PHE A 95 -16.48 5.89 -1.72
C PHE A 95 -17.28 7.11 -1.29
N SER A 96 -18.59 7.08 -1.53
CA SER A 96 -19.49 8.13 -1.09
C SER A 96 -19.84 7.99 0.40
N GLU A 97 -20.07 9.10 1.08
CA GLU A 97 -20.47 9.16 2.49
C GLU A 97 -21.96 8.80 2.66
N SER A 98 -22.31 7.52 2.65
CA SER A 98 -23.69 7.08 2.93
C SER A 98 -23.97 6.98 4.44
N THR A 99 -25.17 7.41 4.86
CA THR A 99 -25.71 7.26 6.21
C THR A 99 -26.80 6.17 6.31
N SER A 100 -27.17 5.52 5.21
CA SER A 100 -28.29 4.57 5.21
C SER A 100 -27.83 3.15 5.54
N GLY A 101 -27.96 2.78 6.81
CA GLY A 101 -27.84 1.40 7.31
C GLY A 101 -26.45 1.06 7.84
N ARG A 102 -26.38 0.72 9.12
CA ARG A 102 -25.26 -0.04 9.68
C ARG A 102 -25.13 -1.31 8.85
N GLU A 103 -23.98 -1.53 8.20
CA GLU A 103 -23.28 -2.84 8.11
C GLU A 103 -22.40 -3.01 6.86
N HIS A 104 -22.57 -2.24 5.79
CA HIS A 104 -21.77 -2.46 4.56
C HIS A 104 -20.83 -1.29 4.25
N MET A 105 -19.54 -1.61 4.08
CA MET A 105 -18.59 -0.68 3.45
C MET A 105 -19.12 -0.32 2.05
N PRO A 106 -19.06 0.96 1.65
CA PRO A 106 -19.44 1.35 0.29
C PRO A 106 -18.61 0.56 -0.73
N SER A 107 -19.24 0.19 -1.85
CA SER A 107 -18.59 -0.49 -2.96
C SER A 107 -18.36 0.48 -4.11
N ALA A 108 -17.22 0.37 -4.78
CA ALA A 108 -16.94 1.09 -6.02
C ALA A 108 -17.12 0.17 -7.23
N THR A 109 -17.51 0.74 -8.36
CA THR A 109 -17.51 0.02 -9.63
C THR A 109 -16.06 -0.15 -10.14
N PRO A 110 -15.77 -1.20 -10.92
CA PRO A 110 -14.49 -1.36 -11.59
C PRO A 110 -14.10 -0.15 -12.47
N GLN A 111 -15.08 0.48 -13.13
CA GLN A 111 -14.85 1.66 -13.98
C GLN A 111 -14.39 2.87 -13.16
N GLU A 112 -15.02 3.12 -12.02
CA GLU A 112 -14.60 4.18 -11.10
C GLU A 112 -13.19 3.92 -10.56
N LEU A 113 -12.87 2.66 -10.26
CA LEU A 113 -11.52 2.31 -9.80
C LEU A 113 -10.48 2.53 -10.90
N ALA A 114 -10.75 2.07 -12.12
CA ALA A 114 -9.85 2.30 -13.25
C ALA A 114 -9.57 3.80 -13.43
N GLY A 115 -10.64 4.63 -13.40
CA GLY A 115 -10.53 6.08 -13.46
C GLY A 115 -9.67 6.66 -12.33
N ALA A 116 -9.93 6.29 -11.07
CA ALA A 116 -9.16 6.75 -9.92
C ALA A 116 -7.68 6.36 -10.00
N ILE A 117 -7.35 5.18 -10.52
CA ILE A 117 -5.97 4.75 -10.77
C ILE A 117 -5.30 5.66 -11.81
N PHE A 118 -5.98 5.95 -12.93
CA PHE A 118 -5.47 6.88 -13.93
C PHE A 118 -5.26 8.29 -13.36
N ASP A 119 -6.20 8.78 -12.55
CA ASP A 119 -6.11 10.09 -11.91
C ASP A 119 -4.87 10.18 -11.00
N CYS A 120 -4.64 9.18 -10.14
CA CYS A 120 -3.45 9.12 -9.29
C CYS A 120 -2.14 9.04 -10.09
N ILE A 121 -2.12 8.24 -11.17
CA ILE A 121 -0.94 8.15 -12.06
C ILE A 121 -0.65 9.50 -12.72
N ASN A 122 -1.68 10.19 -13.23
CA ASN A 122 -1.54 11.48 -13.88
C ASN A 122 -1.13 12.59 -12.90
N ALA A 123 -1.58 12.50 -11.66
CA ALA A 123 -1.14 13.38 -10.55
C ALA A 123 0.27 13.06 -10.04
N GLY A 124 0.95 12.07 -10.61
CA GLY A 124 2.36 11.76 -10.33
C GLY A 124 2.60 10.84 -9.15
N ALA A 125 1.60 10.04 -8.73
CA ALA A 125 1.79 9.01 -7.71
C ALA A 125 2.94 8.07 -8.09
N ARG A 126 3.81 7.76 -7.12
CA ARG A 126 4.85 6.72 -7.22
C ARG A 126 4.35 5.37 -6.73
N VAL A 127 3.44 5.41 -5.77
CA VAL A 127 2.78 4.23 -5.21
C VAL A 127 1.31 4.55 -4.94
N ILE A 128 0.43 3.58 -5.21
CA ILE A 128 -1.01 3.67 -4.94
C ILE A 128 -1.37 2.68 -3.84
N ASN A 129 -2.02 3.20 -2.80
CA ASN A 129 -2.64 2.48 -1.71
C ASN A 129 -4.10 2.19 -2.06
N LEU A 130 -4.40 0.91 -2.31
CA LEU A 130 -5.73 0.45 -2.69
C LEU A 130 -6.35 -0.40 -1.58
N SER A 131 -7.03 0.25 -0.64
CA SER A 131 -7.58 -0.34 0.58
C SER A 131 -9.07 -0.68 0.46
N LEU A 132 -9.50 -1.23 -0.68
CA LEU A 132 -10.93 -1.44 -0.99
C LEU A 132 -11.30 -2.84 -1.47
N ALA A 133 -12.61 -3.12 -1.41
CA ALA A 133 -13.26 -4.22 -2.11
C ALA A 133 -14.08 -3.67 -3.29
N LEU A 134 -14.24 -4.48 -4.34
CA LEU A 134 -15.05 -4.16 -5.51
C LEU A 134 -16.33 -4.98 -5.53
N ALA A 135 -17.36 -4.43 -6.19
CA ALA A 135 -18.46 -5.24 -6.71
C ALA A 135 -17.93 -6.27 -7.75
N GLN A 136 -18.65 -7.37 -7.95
CA GLN A 136 -18.23 -8.38 -8.94
C GLN A 136 -18.19 -7.77 -10.34
N PRO A 137 -17.04 -7.79 -11.03
CA PRO A 137 -16.89 -7.14 -12.33
C PRO A 137 -17.47 -7.99 -13.46
N SER A 138 -18.05 -7.34 -14.47
CA SER A 138 -18.28 -7.94 -15.79
C SER A 138 -16.96 -8.13 -16.54
N THR A 139 -16.95 -8.98 -17.59
CA THR A 139 -15.74 -9.20 -18.42
C THR A 139 -15.18 -7.92 -19.03
N ARG A 140 -16.04 -6.96 -19.40
CA ARG A 140 -15.60 -5.66 -19.95
C ARG A 140 -14.90 -4.82 -18.88
N GLU A 141 -15.43 -4.83 -17.67
CA GLU A 141 -14.88 -4.11 -16.52
C GLU A 141 -13.55 -4.71 -16.04
N GLU A 142 -13.38 -6.04 -16.11
CA GLU A 142 -12.09 -6.68 -15.83
C GLU A 142 -11.01 -6.15 -16.78
N LYS A 143 -11.31 -5.99 -18.08
CA LYS A 143 -10.37 -5.44 -19.07
C LYS A 143 -9.97 -4.00 -18.76
N LEU A 144 -10.92 -3.15 -18.35
CA LEU A 144 -10.64 -1.76 -17.98
C LEU A 144 -9.71 -1.68 -16.76
N LEU A 145 -9.90 -2.55 -15.77
CA LEU A 145 -9.00 -2.64 -14.63
C LEU A 145 -7.60 -3.12 -15.03
N ASP A 146 -7.51 -4.14 -15.87
CA ASP A 146 -6.24 -4.62 -16.40
C ASP A 146 -5.50 -3.52 -17.18
N GLU A 147 -6.19 -2.70 -17.97
CA GLU A 147 -5.60 -1.54 -18.65
C GLU A 147 -5.04 -0.52 -17.65
N ALA A 148 -5.76 -0.21 -16.58
CA ALA A 148 -5.30 0.70 -15.54
C ALA A 148 -4.06 0.15 -14.79
N PHE A 149 -4.04 -1.15 -14.47
CA PHE A 149 -2.89 -1.79 -13.84
C PHE A 149 -1.68 -1.89 -14.78
N ASN A 150 -1.90 -2.16 -16.06
CA ASN A 150 -0.85 -2.14 -17.08
C ASN A 150 -0.31 -0.72 -17.32
N ARG A 151 -1.16 0.30 -17.22
CA ARG A 151 -0.72 1.69 -17.23
C ARG A 151 0.21 1.98 -16.06
N ALA A 152 -0.16 1.56 -14.84
CA ALA A 152 0.69 1.71 -13.66
C ALA A 152 2.05 1.04 -13.87
N LEU A 153 2.08 -0.19 -14.40
CA LEU A 153 3.31 -0.89 -14.79
C LEU A 153 4.15 -0.07 -15.77
N SER A 154 3.56 0.40 -16.87
CA SER A 154 4.27 1.15 -17.91
C SER A 154 4.86 2.47 -17.41
N ARG A 155 4.28 3.05 -16.36
CA ARG A 155 4.72 4.30 -15.72
C ARG A 155 5.60 4.08 -14.50
N GLY A 156 5.85 2.83 -14.11
CA GLY A 156 6.60 2.51 -12.90
C GLY A 156 5.90 2.92 -11.60
N VAL A 157 4.57 2.98 -11.60
CA VAL A 157 3.77 3.27 -10.39
C VAL A 157 3.44 1.95 -9.71
N LEU A 158 3.89 1.74 -8.46
CA LEU A 158 3.58 0.53 -7.71
C LEU A 158 2.15 0.60 -7.17
N ILE A 159 1.48 -0.55 -7.06
CA ILE A 159 0.14 -0.66 -6.46
C ILE A 159 0.21 -1.74 -5.39
N ALA A 160 -0.12 -1.38 -4.16
CA ALA A 160 -0.39 -2.35 -3.10
C ALA A 160 -1.89 -2.36 -2.82
N ALA A 161 -2.47 -3.55 -2.77
CA ALA A 161 -3.92 -3.71 -2.67
C ALA A 161 -4.30 -4.72 -1.60
N ALA A 162 -5.39 -4.44 -0.89
CA ALA A 162 -5.96 -5.34 0.10
C ALA A 162 -6.27 -6.71 -0.52
N ALA A 163 -5.92 -7.80 0.17
CA ALA A 163 -6.26 -9.16 -0.27
C ALA A 163 -7.78 -9.44 -0.18
N GLY A 164 -8.50 -8.73 0.69
CA GLY A 164 -9.91 -8.93 0.99
C GLY A 164 -10.13 -9.62 2.34
N ASN A 165 -11.32 -9.41 2.92
CA ASN A 165 -11.65 -9.75 4.30
C ASN A 165 -12.75 -10.84 4.39
N GLN A 166 -12.77 -11.81 3.47
CA GLN A 166 -13.82 -12.83 3.38
C GLN A 166 -13.39 -14.20 3.95
N GLY A 167 -12.16 -14.33 4.44
CA GLY A 167 -11.61 -15.58 4.97
C GLY A 167 -11.54 -16.69 3.93
N MET A 168 -11.42 -16.34 2.64
CA MET A 168 -11.53 -17.30 1.54
C MET A 168 -10.20 -17.61 0.87
N LEU A 169 -10.14 -18.79 0.25
CA LEU A 169 -9.07 -19.16 -0.67
C LEU A 169 -9.45 -18.72 -2.09
N GLY A 170 -8.70 -17.80 -2.68
CA GLY A 170 -8.97 -17.30 -4.03
C GLY A 170 -8.18 -16.03 -4.37
N SER A 171 -8.51 -15.46 -5.53
CA SER A 171 -7.95 -14.19 -6.00
C SER A 171 -9.03 -13.34 -6.66
N SER A 172 -8.90 -12.02 -6.59
CA SER A 172 -9.74 -11.06 -7.31
C SER A 172 -9.08 -10.66 -8.64
N VAL A 173 -9.76 -9.83 -9.45
CA VAL A 173 -9.12 -9.16 -10.63
C VAL A 173 -7.90 -8.36 -10.19
N ILE A 174 -7.99 -7.71 -9.05
CA ILE A 174 -6.91 -6.89 -8.50
C ILE A 174 -5.72 -7.78 -8.11
N THR A 175 -5.96 -8.82 -7.30
CA THR A 175 -4.87 -9.64 -6.74
C THR A 175 -4.33 -10.70 -7.70
N ARG A 176 -4.97 -10.94 -8.85
CA ARG A 176 -4.43 -11.78 -9.93
C ARG A 176 -3.48 -11.02 -10.86
N HIS A 177 -3.58 -9.69 -10.93
CA HIS A 177 -2.75 -8.89 -11.84
C HIS A 177 -1.26 -8.94 -11.42
N PRO A 178 -0.30 -9.30 -12.32
CA PRO A 178 1.11 -9.50 -11.94
C PRO A 178 1.83 -8.27 -11.39
N TRP A 179 1.37 -7.07 -11.75
CA TRP A 179 1.99 -5.83 -11.28
C TRP A 179 1.56 -5.41 -9.87
N VAL A 180 0.37 -5.82 -9.43
CA VAL A 180 -0.16 -5.49 -8.09
C VAL A 180 0.58 -6.29 -7.01
N ILE A 181 0.74 -5.72 -5.82
CA ILE A 181 1.25 -6.37 -4.62
C ILE A 181 0.04 -6.62 -3.69
N PRO A 182 -0.51 -7.84 -3.63
CA PRO A 182 -1.55 -8.19 -2.68
C PRO A 182 -1.04 -8.08 -1.24
N VAL A 183 -1.83 -7.53 -0.32
CA VAL A 183 -1.46 -7.39 1.09
C VAL A 183 -2.43 -8.16 1.97
N VAL A 184 -1.87 -9.13 2.69
CA VAL A 184 -2.55 -9.96 3.69
C VAL A 184 -2.42 -9.30 5.06
N ALA A 185 -3.50 -9.31 5.84
CA ALA A 185 -3.46 -8.82 7.21
C ALA A 185 -3.02 -9.93 8.16
N CYS A 186 -2.11 -9.61 9.07
CA CYS A 186 -1.66 -10.52 10.12
C CYS A 186 -1.81 -9.91 11.52
N ASP A 187 -1.84 -10.79 12.51
CA ASP A 187 -1.75 -10.45 13.93
C ASP A 187 -0.32 -10.05 14.34
N LEU A 188 -0.13 -9.66 15.60
CA LEU A 188 1.19 -9.28 16.15
C LEU A 188 2.19 -10.44 16.28
N ARG A 189 1.78 -11.68 15.99
CA ARG A 189 2.66 -12.85 15.90
C ARG A 189 3.08 -13.11 14.45
N GLY A 190 2.55 -12.36 13.49
CA GLY A 190 2.80 -12.52 12.06
C GLY A 190 1.94 -13.59 11.38
N TYR A 191 0.91 -14.10 12.06
CA TYR A 191 -0.02 -15.06 11.47
C TYR A 191 -1.16 -14.33 10.76
N PRO A 192 -1.57 -14.75 9.54
CA PRO A 192 -2.73 -14.19 8.88
C PRO A 192 -3.96 -14.22 9.79
N ILE A 193 -4.74 -13.13 9.81
CA ILE A 193 -6.05 -13.13 10.50
C ILE A 193 -7.05 -14.00 9.73
N ASN A 194 -8.05 -14.55 10.42
CA ASN A 194 -9.00 -15.50 9.85
C ASN A 194 -9.78 -14.92 8.67
N GLU A 195 -10.05 -13.63 8.68
CA GLU A 195 -10.79 -12.90 7.66
C GLU A 195 -9.93 -12.63 6.43
N SER A 196 -8.59 -12.68 6.51
CA SER A 196 -7.77 -12.33 5.37
C SER A 196 -7.87 -13.40 4.29
N ASN A 197 -8.20 -12.99 3.07
CA ASN A 197 -8.14 -13.89 1.92
C ASN A 197 -6.70 -14.31 1.64
N LEU A 198 -6.56 -15.57 1.21
CA LEU A 198 -5.29 -16.18 0.83
C LEU A 198 -5.44 -16.84 -0.55
N GLY A 199 -4.34 -17.11 -1.23
CA GLY A 199 -4.41 -17.71 -2.56
C GLY A 199 -3.04 -17.85 -3.20
N SER A 200 -2.94 -18.66 -4.25
CA SER A 200 -1.65 -18.90 -4.92
C SER A 200 -1.03 -17.62 -5.47
N THR A 201 -1.81 -16.74 -6.12
CA THR A 201 -1.33 -15.44 -6.63
C THR A 201 -0.97 -14.47 -5.49
N ILE A 202 -1.76 -14.47 -4.41
CA ILE A 202 -1.53 -13.66 -3.22
C ILE A 202 -0.22 -14.09 -2.54
N GLY A 203 -0.04 -15.38 -2.26
CA GLY A 203 1.18 -15.87 -1.62
C GLY A 203 2.43 -15.71 -2.48
N THR A 204 2.32 -15.86 -3.81
CA THR A 204 3.45 -15.69 -4.72
C THR A 204 3.91 -14.24 -4.89
N ARG A 205 2.99 -13.28 -4.90
CA ARG A 205 3.29 -11.89 -5.31
C ARG A 205 3.04 -10.86 -4.22
N GLY A 206 2.45 -11.27 -3.11
CA GLY A 206 2.05 -10.41 -2.02
C GLY A 206 3.04 -10.35 -0.87
N LEU A 207 2.61 -9.61 0.14
CA LEU A 207 3.21 -9.49 1.46
C LEU A 207 2.15 -9.63 2.54
N SER A 208 2.56 -10.10 3.71
CA SER A 208 1.77 -9.97 4.93
C SER A 208 2.22 -8.73 5.69
N ALA A 209 1.30 -8.01 6.32
CA ALA A 209 1.59 -6.84 7.15
C ALA A 209 0.57 -6.74 8.31
N PRO A 210 0.91 -6.02 9.41
CA PRO A 210 0.03 -5.88 10.55
C PRO A 210 -1.32 -5.31 10.13
N GLY A 211 -2.38 -6.04 10.45
CA GLY A 211 -3.75 -5.62 10.13
C GLY A 211 -4.75 -6.08 11.18
N ASP A 212 -4.29 -6.49 12.36
CA ASP A 212 -5.15 -6.81 13.50
C ASP A 212 -4.94 -5.78 14.61
N ASN A 213 -6.03 -5.27 15.17
CA ASN A 213 -6.03 -4.34 16.30
C ASN A 213 -5.04 -3.16 16.15
N ILE A 214 -5.01 -2.54 14.96
CA ILE A 214 -4.13 -1.41 14.69
C ILE A 214 -4.79 -0.12 15.15
N THR A 215 -4.03 0.67 15.90
CA THR A 215 -4.44 1.99 16.38
C THR A 215 -4.18 3.06 15.32
N GLY A 216 -5.17 3.92 15.08
CA GLY A 216 -5.13 4.99 14.08
C GLY A 216 -6.01 6.18 14.45
N LEU A 217 -6.02 7.20 13.59
CA LEU A 217 -6.83 8.40 13.79
C LEU A 217 -8.28 8.16 13.36
N GLY A 218 -9.22 8.77 14.08
CA GLY A 218 -10.60 8.96 13.67
C GLY A 218 -10.84 10.38 13.14
N ALA A 219 -12.00 10.59 12.52
CA ALA A 219 -12.31 11.86 11.85
C ALA A 219 -12.41 13.08 12.79
N GLU A 220 -12.74 12.90 14.07
CA GLU A 220 -12.99 14.00 15.03
C GLU A 220 -11.93 14.09 16.14
N GLY A 221 -10.73 13.55 15.92
CA GLY A 221 -9.66 13.58 16.93
C GLY A 221 -9.64 12.36 17.86
N GLN A 222 -10.65 11.50 17.79
CA GLN A 222 -10.65 10.23 18.53
C GLN A 222 -9.59 9.27 17.98
N ILE A 223 -9.09 8.39 18.84
CA ILE A 223 -8.29 7.25 18.43
C ILE A 223 -9.21 6.06 18.15
N LEU A 224 -8.97 5.38 17.04
CA LEU A 224 -9.72 4.21 16.62
C LEU A 224 -8.79 3.00 16.58
N THR A 225 -9.37 1.82 16.78
CA THR A 225 -8.72 0.56 16.52
C THR A 225 -9.47 -0.15 15.40
N MET A 226 -8.75 -0.52 14.33
CA MET A 226 -9.33 -1.23 13.19
C MET A 226 -8.52 -2.47 12.85
N GLY A 227 -9.18 -3.42 12.19
CA GLY A 227 -8.56 -4.62 11.64
C GLY A 227 -9.04 -4.90 10.22
N GLY A 228 -8.21 -5.60 9.44
CA GLY A 228 -8.49 -5.98 8.07
C GLY A 228 -7.30 -5.79 7.13
N THR A 229 -7.39 -6.39 5.95
CA THR A 229 -6.39 -6.24 4.89
C THR A 229 -6.22 -4.81 4.43
N SER A 230 -7.28 -3.99 4.45
CA SER A 230 -7.24 -2.56 4.15
C SER A 230 -6.30 -1.78 5.07
N VAL A 231 -6.25 -2.15 6.36
CA VAL A 231 -5.39 -1.59 7.41
C VAL A 231 -3.93 -2.04 7.24
N ALA A 232 -3.70 -3.22 6.65
CA ALA A 232 -2.36 -3.72 6.38
C ALA A 232 -1.68 -3.06 5.16
N VAL A 233 -2.45 -2.65 4.14
CA VAL A 233 -1.92 -1.97 2.93
C VAL A 233 -1.02 -0.76 3.24
N PRO A 234 -1.38 0.19 4.14
CA PRO A 234 -0.55 1.36 4.41
C PRO A 234 0.84 1.04 4.98
N PHE A 235 1.02 -0.11 5.64
CA PHE A 235 2.35 -0.56 6.05
C PHE A 235 3.27 -0.84 4.85
N VAL A 236 2.72 -1.46 3.80
CA VAL A 236 3.45 -1.77 2.58
C VAL A 236 3.69 -0.52 1.74
N THR A 237 2.67 0.32 1.54
CA THR A 237 2.83 1.55 0.74
C THR A 237 3.71 2.59 1.44
N GLY A 238 3.61 2.72 2.76
CA GLY A 238 4.50 3.54 3.56
C GLY A 238 5.96 3.04 3.50
N ALA A 239 6.20 1.72 3.58
CA ALA A 239 7.53 1.16 3.40
C ALA A 239 8.09 1.46 1.99
N ILE A 240 7.30 1.25 0.93
CA ILE A 240 7.66 1.61 -0.45
C ILE A 240 8.07 3.07 -0.53
N ALA A 241 7.28 3.97 0.05
CA ALA A 241 7.51 5.40 -0.02
C ALA A 241 8.80 5.82 0.70
N LEU A 242 9.02 5.35 1.93
CA LEU A 242 10.26 5.61 2.68
C LEU A 242 11.50 5.04 1.99
N LEU A 243 11.41 3.84 1.40
CA LEU A 243 12.51 3.28 0.60
C LEU A 243 12.83 4.18 -0.59
N TRP A 244 11.81 4.66 -1.31
CA TRP A 244 12.03 5.59 -2.42
C TRP A 244 12.58 6.94 -1.99
N SER A 245 12.20 7.45 -0.81
CA SER A 245 12.80 8.67 -0.24
C SER A 245 14.29 8.50 0.06
N GLN A 246 14.75 7.29 0.40
CA GLN A 246 16.17 6.98 0.62
C GLN A 246 16.93 6.66 -0.67
N PHE A 247 16.23 6.14 -1.67
CA PHE A 247 16.79 5.69 -2.95
C PHE A 247 15.99 6.29 -4.12
N PRO A 248 16.05 7.62 -4.34
CA PRO A 248 15.22 8.30 -5.34
C PRO A 248 15.46 7.80 -6.78
N ASP A 249 16.67 7.32 -7.07
CA ASP A 249 17.06 6.78 -8.39
C ASP A 249 16.71 5.29 -8.59
N ALA A 250 16.15 4.64 -7.56
CA ALA A 250 15.70 3.26 -7.70
C ALA A 250 14.47 3.19 -8.61
N THR A 251 14.47 2.23 -9.54
CA THR A 251 13.30 1.92 -10.35
C THR A 251 12.23 1.22 -9.53
N ALA A 252 10.98 1.31 -9.97
CA ALA A 252 9.87 0.58 -9.34
C ALA A 252 10.11 -0.93 -9.26
N ALA A 253 10.74 -1.50 -10.28
CA ALA A 253 11.14 -2.90 -10.29
C ALA A 253 12.14 -3.20 -9.17
N GLN A 254 13.16 -2.36 -8.98
CA GLN A 254 14.15 -2.53 -7.90
C GLN A 254 13.51 -2.45 -6.51
N ILE A 255 12.62 -1.46 -6.29
CA ILE A 255 11.88 -1.34 -5.01
C ILE A 255 11.02 -2.58 -4.77
N LYS A 256 10.20 -2.99 -5.77
CA LYS A 256 9.34 -4.18 -5.67
C LYS A 256 10.17 -5.43 -5.41
N LEU A 257 11.28 -5.62 -6.11
CA LEU A 257 12.18 -6.76 -5.93
C LEU A 257 12.80 -6.78 -4.54
N ALA A 258 13.27 -5.64 -4.03
CA ALA A 258 13.84 -5.55 -2.69
C ALA A 258 12.82 -5.97 -1.61
N LEU A 259 11.57 -5.55 -1.76
CA LEU A 259 10.48 -5.95 -0.86
C LEU A 259 10.08 -7.43 -0.99
N MET A 260 10.08 -7.99 -2.21
CA MET A 260 9.73 -9.39 -2.43
C MET A 260 10.86 -10.37 -2.10
N SER A 261 12.10 -9.87 -2.02
CA SER A 261 13.28 -10.69 -1.75
C SER A 261 13.43 -10.90 -0.25
N GLN A 262 13.29 -12.15 0.17
CA GLN A 262 13.68 -12.55 1.52
C GLN A 262 15.22 -12.66 1.59
N PRO A 263 15.86 -12.33 2.73
CA PRO A 263 17.32 -12.41 2.89
C PRO A 263 17.92 -13.75 2.45
N GLN A 264 17.18 -14.83 2.68
CA GLN A 264 17.57 -16.21 2.35
C GLN A 264 17.71 -16.46 0.83
N ASN A 265 17.06 -15.66 -0.03
CA ASN A 265 17.06 -15.82 -1.48
C ASN A 265 17.96 -14.81 -2.22
N PHE A 266 18.49 -13.79 -1.54
CA PHE A 266 19.27 -12.73 -2.19
C PHE A 266 20.64 -13.22 -2.71
N GLN A 267 21.21 -14.26 -2.09
CA GLN A 267 22.44 -14.93 -2.52
C GLN A 267 22.33 -15.63 -3.89
N GLN A 268 21.12 -15.98 -4.35
CA GLN A 268 20.90 -16.58 -5.67
C GLN A 268 20.70 -15.54 -6.79
N VAL A 269 20.29 -14.31 -6.45
CA VAL A 269 20.10 -13.24 -7.43
C VAL A 269 21.44 -12.67 -7.89
N THR A 270 22.48 -12.76 -7.07
CA THR A 270 23.84 -12.28 -7.38
C THR A 270 24.67 -13.24 -8.24
N THR A 271 24.26 -14.50 -8.43
CA THR A 271 25.10 -15.54 -9.06
C THR A 271 24.74 -15.87 -10.52
N ARG A 272 23.68 -15.31 -11.10
CA ARG A 272 23.45 -15.39 -12.56
C ARG A 272 23.95 -14.13 -13.27
N GLN A 273 25.27 -13.92 -13.25
CA GLN A 273 25.92 -13.14 -14.30
C GLN A 273 25.96 -14.00 -15.56
N THR A 274 25.00 -13.80 -16.47
CA THR A 274 25.18 -14.22 -17.86
C THR A 274 26.03 -13.14 -18.54
N GLY A 275 27.07 -13.56 -19.28
CA GLY A 275 28.14 -12.71 -19.81
C GLY A 275 27.69 -11.62 -20.79
N GLY A 276 27.09 -10.55 -20.26
CA GLY A 276 26.61 -9.41 -21.04
C GLY A 276 26.13 -8.21 -20.22
N GLY A 277 26.56 -8.06 -18.95
CA GLY A 277 26.34 -6.84 -18.16
C GLY A 277 24.89 -6.52 -17.73
N ARG A 278 23.91 -7.40 -18.00
CA ARG A 278 22.51 -7.22 -17.55
C ARG A 278 22.19 -8.12 -16.37
N VAL A 279 21.95 -7.53 -15.20
CA VAL A 279 21.39 -8.24 -14.04
C VAL A 279 19.92 -8.54 -14.33
N GLN A 280 19.60 -9.82 -14.58
CA GLN A 280 18.21 -10.29 -14.68
C GLN A 280 17.69 -10.67 -13.29
N PHE A 281 16.77 -9.87 -12.77
CA PHE A 281 16.12 -10.14 -11.49
C PHE A 281 14.90 -11.04 -11.68
N HIS A 282 14.93 -12.24 -11.09
CA HIS A 282 13.78 -13.15 -11.05
C HIS A 282 13.14 -13.08 -9.66
N LEU A 283 11.82 -12.91 -9.60
CA LEU A 283 11.07 -13.08 -8.35
C LEU A 283 11.14 -14.56 -7.93
N PRO A 284 11.35 -14.87 -6.63
CA PRO A 284 11.37 -16.25 -6.16
C PRO A 284 10.06 -16.96 -6.47
N ARG A 285 10.11 -18.20 -6.98
CA ARG A 285 8.91 -19.06 -7.07
C ARG A 285 8.49 -19.47 -5.66
N ARG A 286 7.37 -18.96 -5.17
CA ARG A 286 6.81 -19.34 -3.86
C ARG A 286 5.72 -20.39 -4.07
N GLY A 287 5.72 -21.46 -3.27
CA GLY A 287 4.70 -22.51 -3.28
C GLY A 287 3.60 -22.33 -2.22
N SER A 288 3.61 -21.22 -1.47
CA SER A 288 2.69 -20.95 -0.37
C SER A 288 1.52 -20.05 -0.82
N VAL A 289 0.34 -20.26 -0.24
CA VAL A 289 -0.82 -19.35 -0.36
C VAL A 289 -0.74 -18.16 0.60
N VAL A 290 0.13 -18.25 1.61
CA VAL A 290 0.44 -17.18 2.57
C VAL A 290 1.72 -16.47 2.12
N PRO A 291 1.68 -15.15 1.86
CA PRO A 291 2.87 -14.38 1.53
C PRO A 291 3.74 -14.15 2.78
N PRO A 292 5.05 -13.95 2.62
CA PRO A 292 5.92 -13.65 3.73
C PRO A 292 5.58 -12.29 4.34
N LEU A 293 5.92 -12.15 5.61
CA LEU A 293 5.85 -10.87 6.33
C LEU A 293 6.74 -9.82 5.66
N LEU A 294 6.25 -8.59 5.57
CA LEU A 294 7.04 -7.43 5.16
C LEU A 294 8.30 -7.32 6.04
N ASP A 295 9.46 -7.15 5.40
CA ASP A 295 10.75 -6.94 6.04
C ASP A 295 11.40 -5.68 5.47
N ALA A 296 11.03 -4.52 6.03
CA ALA A 296 11.46 -3.23 5.50
C ALA A 296 12.98 -3.00 5.62
N GLU A 297 13.60 -3.53 6.67
CA GLU A 297 15.06 -3.42 6.88
C GLU A 297 15.83 -4.21 5.82
N SER A 298 15.40 -5.43 5.51
CA SER A 298 16.06 -6.25 4.47
C SER A 298 15.93 -5.62 3.10
N ALA A 299 14.74 -5.07 2.77
CA ALA A 299 14.54 -4.34 1.53
C ALA A 299 15.49 -3.12 1.42
N TRP A 300 15.67 -2.37 2.52
CA TRP A 300 16.62 -1.25 2.56
C TRP A 300 18.07 -1.71 2.36
N GLN A 301 18.49 -2.81 3.00
CA GLN A 301 19.84 -3.38 2.86
C GLN A 301 20.14 -3.85 1.42
N ILE A 302 19.14 -4.42 0.76
CA ILE A 302 19.25 -4.83 -0.65
C ILE A 302 19.48 -3.61 -1.53
N LEU A 303 18.70 -2.54 -1.34
CA LEU A 303 18.81 -1.32 -2.14
C LEU A 303 20.12 -0.57 -1.88
N SER A 304 20.58 -0.50 -0.62
CA SER A 304 21.86 0.14 -0.29
C SER A 304 23.03 -0.57 -0.96
N THR A 305 23.04 -1.91 -0.97
CA THR A 305 24.08 -2.70 -1.65
C THR A 305 24.12 -2.44 -3.16
N VAL A 306 22.95 -2.33 -3.80
CA VAL A 306 22.85 -2.02 -5.24
C VAL A 306 23.33 -0.60 -5.53
N ASN A 307 23.04 0.36 -4.64
CA ASN A 307 23.41 1.75 -4.83
C ASN A 307 24.92 1.98 -4.67
N THR A 308 25.56 1.39 -3.65
CA THR A 308 27.02 1.51 -3.45
C THR A 308 27.82 1.03 -4.66
N ARG A 309 27.38 -0.07 -5.30
CA ARG A 309 28.05 -0.60 -6.51
C ARG A 309 27.97 0.34 -7.73
N ARG A 310 26.97 1.21 -7.81
CA ARG A 310 26.88 2.24 -8.86
C ARG A 310 27.81 3.43 -8.63
N GLN A 311 28.15 3.73 -7.39
CA GLN A 311 29.05 4.83 -7.05
C GLN A 311 30.53 4.46 -7.20
N THR A 312 30.85 3.17 -7.16
CA THR A 312 32.22 2.65 -7.29
C THR A 312 32.59 2.18 -8.70
N ALA A 313 31.67 2.30 -9.67
CA ALA A 313 31.84 1.86 -11.07
C ALA A 313 31.79 3.07 -12.00
#